data_AF-S4RJD7-F1
#
_entry.id   AF-S4RJD7-F1
#
_cell.length_a   1.000
_cell.length_b   1.000
_cell.length_c   1.000
_cell.angle_alpha   90.00
_cell.angle_beta   90.00
_cell.angle_gamma   90.00
#
_symmetry.space_group_name_H-M   'P 1'
#
loop_
_entity.id
_entity.type
_entity.pdbx_description
1 polymer ?
#
loop_
_entity_poly.entity_id
_entity_poly.type
_entity_poly.pdbx_seq_one_letter_code
_entity_poly.pdbx_strand_id
1 'polypeptide(L)'
;MAVPPGQQWSEHDVSGLLSLAVDGRDVSAARQIAADVAEGKCSLLDLVDNMGVYLTHTETEIRALATRLLSDVLQHNLRKLQPKELEVLALFYIDKLKDHYTVLPSVLQGFVALSSTPNLPVGLEVQVLKAIFQDVHVQSLVYSDRRSVYNIIANFMETKEPELKGLGTDFTYGFVQATDGEKDPRNLLISFRIAHGIVAHGYQLGSFVEELFEVTSCYFPIDFTPPTTDPHGITAEQLVLGLRAVLSSTPKFAEFCLPLLLEKLDSDINSAKVDALETLISCCEVYTSVELAPSLPSLWASIRREVFQ
;
A
#
# COMPACT_ATOMS: atom_id res chain seq x y z
N MET A 1 13.96 -36.02 9.35
CA MET A 1 15.43 -36.21 9.45
C MET A 1 16.05 -34.82 9.48
N ALA A 2 16.71 -34.49 10.60
CA ALA A 2 17.39 -33.21 10.77
C ALA A 2 18.61 -33.12 9.84
N VAL A 3 18.81 -31.96 9.21
CA VAL A 3 20.02 -31.64 8.44
C VAL A 3 21.19 -31.51 9.44
N PRO A 4 22.40 -32.04 9.15
CA PRO A 4 23.54 -31.96 10.07
C PRO A 4 23.98 -30.50 10.26
N PRO A 5 24.61 -30.12 11.39
CA PRO A 5 25.12 -28.78 11.58
C PRO A 5 26.29 -28.54 10.62
N GLY A 6 26.02 -27.80 9.54
CA GLY A 6 27.03 -27.24 8.67
C GLY A 6 27.67 -26.04 9.38
N GLN A 7 28.99 -26.13 9.60
CA GLN A 7 29.92 -25.06 9.95
C GLN A 7 29.26 -23.71 10.36
N GLN A 8 29.02 -23.54 11.67
CA GLN A 8 28.59 -22.27 12.25
C GLN A 8 29.63 -21.18 11.91
N TRP A 9 29.15 -19.99 11.55
CA TRP A 9 29.99 -18.81 11.41
C TRP A 9 30.91 -18.64 12.62
N SER A 10 32.21 -18.36 12.39
CA SER A 10 33.02 -17.76 13.45
C SER A 10 32.65 -16.27 13.54
N GLU A 11 32.74 -15.68 14.74
CA GLU A 11 32.44 -14.25 14.97
C GLU A 11 33.20 -13.32 14.00
N HIS A 12 34.41 -13.74 13.59
CA HIS A 12 35.23 -13.05 12.58
C HIS A 12 34.66 -13.12 11.15
N ASP A 13 34.01 -14.21 10.75
CA ASP A 13 33.43 -14.38 9.41
C ASP A 13 32.19 -13.47 9.23
N VAL A 14 31.39 -13.32 10.29
CA VAL A 14 30.19 -12.46 10.33
C VAL A 14 30.57 -11.00 10.14
N SER A 15 31.53 -10.54 10.95
CA SER A 15 31.97 -9.16 10.96
C SER A 15 32.61 -8.77 9.62
N GLY A 16 33.41 -9.66 9.02
CA GLY A 16 34.00 -9.43 7.70
C GLY A 16 32.96 -9.31 6.59
N LEU A 17 31.99 -10.22 6.54
CA LEU A 17 30.91 -10.16 5.54
C LEU A 17 30.01 -8.93 5.72
N LEU A 18 29.70 -8.56 6.97
CA LEU A 18 28.92 -7.36 7.27
C LEU A 18 29.64 -6.09 6.83
N SER A 19 30.95 -5.99 7.08
CA SER A 19 31.74 -4.84 6.62
C SER A 19 31.77 -4.76 5.09
N LEU A 20 31.93 -5.89 4.39
CA LEU A 20 31.84 -5.90 2.92
C LEU A 20 30.46 -5.48 2.43
N ALA A 21 29.39 -6.00 3.04
CA ALA A 21 28.02 -5.73 2.62
C ALA A 21 27.60 -4.27 2.88
N VAL A 22 27.97 -3.70 4.03
CA VAL A 22 27.54 -2.37 4.47
C VAL A 22 28.57 -1.30 4.10
N ASP A 23 29.81 -1.43 4.57
CA ASP A 23 30.86 -0.43 4.30
C ASP A 23 31.32 -0.49 2.84
N GLY A 24 31.54 -1.72 2.33
CA GLY A 24 31.94 -1.98 0.95
C GLY A 24 30.80 -1.90 -0.05
N ARG A 25 29.54 -1.80 0.42
CA ARG A 25 28.31 -1.82 -0.41
C ARG A 25 28.25 -3.04 -1.35
N ASP A 26 28.82 -4.16 -0.93
CA ASP A 26 28.93 -5.37 -1.74
C ASP A 26 27.63 -6.18 -1.72
N VAL A 27 26.91 -6.12 -2.85
CA VAL A 27 25.66 -6.85 -3.07
C VAL A 27 25.85 -8.36 -3.02
N SER A 28 27.03 -8.88 -3.40
CA SER A 28 27.33 -10.31 -3.34
C SER A 28 27.51 -10.77 -1.90
N ALA A 29 28.14 -9.96 -1.06
CA ALA A 29 28.24 -10.21 0.38
C ALA A 29 26.85 -10.20 1.03
N ALA A 30 26.01 -9.21 0.72
CA ALA A 30 24.63 -9.16 1.20
C ALA A 30 23.82 -10.43 0.83
N ARG A 31 23.94 -10.91 -0.41
CA ARG A 31 23.29 -12.15 -0.85
C ARG A 31 23.83 -13.38 -0.15
N GLN A 32 25.14 -13.43 0.11
CA GLN A 32 25.76 -14.52 0.85
C GLN A 32 25.23 -14.58 2.29
N ILE A 33 25.10 -13.44 2.96
CA ILE A 33 24.51 -13.35 4.31
C ILE A 33 23.08 -13.91 4.30
N ALA A 34 22.25 -13.51 3.34
CA ALA A 34 20.88 -14.02 3.22
C ALA A 34 20.83 -15.54 2.99
N ALA A 35 21.76 -16.08 2.18
CA ALA A 35 21.89 -17.51 1.93
C ALA A 35 22.37 -18.27 3.17
N ASP A 36 23.32 -17.72 3.92
CA ASP A 36 23.86 -18.36 5.13
C ASP A 36 22.81 -18.42 6.25
N VAL A 37 21.97 -17.38 6.40
CA VAL A 37 20.80 -17.43 7.28
C VAL A 37 19.81 -18.49 6.80
N ALA A 38 19.57 -18.58 5.49
CA ALA A 38 18.68 -19.57 4.92
C ALA A 38 19.15 -21.02 5.13
N GLU A 39 20.45 -21.25 5.08
CA GLU A 39 21.06 -22.56 5.29
C GLU A 39 21.27 -22.91 6.77
N GLY A 40 20.98 -21.96 7.68
CA GLY A 40 21.14 -22.14 9.13
C GLY A 40 22.59 -22.08 9.61
N LYS A 41 23.51 -21.54 8.80
CA LYS A 41 24.92 -21.30 9.17
C LYS A 41 25.08 -20.12 10.13
N CYS A 42 24.13 -19.19 10.09
CA CYS A 42 24.00 -18.02 10.95
C CYS A 42 22.53 -17.88 11.38
N SER A 43 22.26 -17.63 12.66
CA SER A 43 20.89 -17.33 13.08
C SER A 43 20.55 -15.86 12.78
N LEU A 44 19.25 -15.56 12.62
CA LEU A 44 18.80 -14.18 12.47
C LEU A 44 19.18 -13.34 13.70
N LEU A 45 19.14 -13.93 14.89
CA LEU A 45 19.52 -13.26 16.13
C LEU A 45 21.00 -12.87 16.11
N ASP A 46 21.88 -13.82 15.77
CA ASP A 46 23.32 -13.55 15.68
C ASP A 46 23.61 -12.45 14.66
N LEU A 47 22.92 -12.47 13.51
CA LEU A 47 23.03 -11.42 12.51
C LEU A 47 22.62 -10.05 13.07
N VAL A 48 21.46 -9.95 13.71
CA VAL A 48 20.95 -8.69 14.28
C VAL A 48 21.88 -8.14 15.36
N ASP A 49 22.40 -9.00 16.23
CA ASP A 49 23.35 -8.60 17.28
C ASP A 49 24.64 -8.01 16.68
N ASN A 50 25.18 -8.64 15.63
CA ASN A 50 26.36 -8.15 14.93
C ASN A 50 26.09 -6.89 14.09
N MET A 51 24.85 -6.69 13.64
CA MET A 51 24.44 -5.51 12.89
C MET A 51 24.23 -4.26 13.77
N GLY A 52 24.21 -4.41 15.10
CA GLY A 52 23.91 -3.32 16.04
C GLY A 52 24.68 -2.03 15.76
N VAL A 53 26.01 -2.13 15.57
CA VAL A 53 26.88 -0.97 15.29
C VAL A 53 26.53 -0.24 13.99
N TYR A 54 26.02 -0.96 12.98
CA TYR A 54 25.60 -0.40 11.71
C TYR A 54 24.17 0.18 11.79
N LEU A 55 23.27 -0.50 12.48
CA LEU A 55 21.87 -0.09 12.66
C LEU A 55 21.71 1.15 13.55
N THR A 56 22.70 1.44 14.40
CA THR A 56 22.75 2.65 15.25
C THR A 56 23.88 3.59 14.87
N HIS A 57 24.46 3.43 13.67
CA HIS A 57 25.56 4.27 13.21
C HIS A 57 25.15 5.75 13.13
N THR A 58 26.07 6.70 13.32
CA THR A 58 25.77 8.14 13.25
C THR A 58 25.38 8.59 11.85
N GLU A 59 26.02 8.03 10.82
CA GLU A 59 25.71 8.28 9.42
C GLU A 59 24.43 7.57 8.97
N THR A 60 23.52 8.33 8.37
CA THR A 60 22.21 7.87 7.89
C THR A 60 22.31 6.87 6.75
N GLU A 61 23.30 7.00 5.87
CA GLU A 61 23.51 6.07 4.75
C GLU A 61 23.88 4.67 5.22
N ILE A 62 24.76 4.56 6.24
CA ILE A 62 25.15 3.27 6.82
C ILE A 62 23.93 2.61 7.47
N ARG A 63 23.12 3.36 8.23
CA ARG A 63 21.87 2.84 8.80
C ARG A 63 20.90 2.38 7.71
N ALA A 64 20.77 3.12 6.62
CA ALA A 64 19.89 2.77 5.50
C ALA A 64 20.33 1.46 4.82
N LEU A 65 21.64 1.28 4.60
CA LEU A 65 22.23 0.07 4.01
C LEU A 65 22.06 -1.15 4.93
N ALA A 66 22.36 -1.01 6.22
CA ALA A 66 22.18 -2.08 7.18
C ALA A 66 20.70 -2.47 7.33
N THR A 67 19.79 -1.50 7.39
CA THR A 67 18.35 -1.78 7.41
C THR A 67 17.90 -2.49 6.13
N ARG A 68 18.48 -2.13 4.97
CA ARG A 68 18.18 -2.79 3.70
C ARG A 68 18.62 -4.25 3.69
N LEU A 69 19.85 -4.52 4.15
CA LEU A 69 20.36 -5.88 4.30
C LEU A 69 19.42 -6.73 5.16
N LEU A 70 18.95 -6.19 6.29
CA LEU A 70 18.01 -6.89 7.14
C LEU A 70 16.68 -7.19 6.42
N SER A 71 16.17 -6.24 5.63
CA SER A 71 14.94 -6.41 4.83
C SER A 71 15.11 -7.46 3.72
N ASP A 72 16.27 -7.50 3.07
CA ASP A 72 16.61 -8.52 2.06
C ASP A 72 16.69 -9.92 2.69
N VAL A 73 17.39 -10.03 3.83
CA VAL A 73 17.51 -11.29 4.59
C VAL A 73 16.14 -11.79 5.04
N LEU A 74 15.29 -10.90 5.59
CA LEU A 74 13.91 -11.20 5.96
C LEU A 74 13.13 -11.74 4.76
N GLN A 75 13.17 -11.04 3.62
CA GLN A 75 12.42 -11.44 2.43
C GLN A 75 12.78 -12.85 1.93
N HIS A 76 14.07 -13.21 1.98
CA HIS A 76 14.55 -14.53 1.59
C HIS A 76 14.21 -15.64 2.59
N ASN A 77 14.00 -15.29 3.87
CA ASN A 77 13.86 -16.25 4.97
C ASN A 77 12.47 -16.31 5.60
N LEU A 78 11.53 -15.50 5.13
CA LEU A 78 10.21 -15.26 5.72
C LEU A 78 9.44 -16.54 6.15
N ARG A 79 9.53 -17.62 5.37
CA ARG A 79 8.83 -18.89 5.64
C ARG A 79 9.46 -19.73 6.76
N LYS A 80 10.72 -19.45 7.12
CA LYS A 80 11.48 -20.17 8.15
C LYS A 80 11.43 -19.46 9.50
N LEU A 81 11.13 -18.17 9.50
CA LEU A 81 11.06 -17.36 10.71
C LEU A 81 9.88 -17.75 11.58
N GLN A 82 10.16 -17.83 12.88
CA GLN A 82 9.19 -18.11 13.92
C GLN A 82 8.38 -16.84 14.24
N PRO A 83 7.15 -16.99 14.76
CA PRO A 83 6.30 -15.84 15.12
C PRO A 83 7.00 -14.83 16.03
N LYS A 84 7.84 -15.30 16.97
CA LYS A 84 8.58 -14.39 17.87
C LYS A 84 9.65 -13.58 17.16
N GLU A 85 10.32 -14.16 16.15
CA GLU A 85 11.31 -13.46 15.33
C GLU A 85 10.63 -12.39 14.46
N LEU A 86 9.47 -12.72 13.89
CA LEU A 86 8.64 -11.77 13.13
C LEU A 86 8.17 -10.60 14.01
N GLU A 87 7.78 -10.87 15.26
CA GLU A 87 7.40 -9.83 16.22
C GLU A 87 8.55 -8.87 16.50
N VAL A 88 9.75 -9.38 16.79
CA VAL A 88 10.93 -8.55 17.06
C VAL A 88 11.27 -7.69 15.86
N LEU A 89 11.26 -8.26 14.64
CA LEU A 89 11.51 -7.51 13.42
C LEU A 89 10.43 -6.44 13.17
N ALA A 90 9.16 -6.77 13.35
CA ALA A 90 8.07 -5.80 13.17
C ALA A 90 8.22 -4.61 14.12
N LEU A 91 8.49 -4.87 15.41
CA LEU A 91 8.71 -3.82 16.41
C LEU A 91 9.97 -2.99 16.12
N PHE A 92 11.04 -3.63 15.66
CA PHE A 92 12.24 -2.93 15.20
C PHE A 92 11.93 -1.99 14.04
N TYR A 93 11.23 -2.47 12.99
CA TYR A 93 10.87 -1.63 11.86
C TYR A 93 9.91 -0.49 12.25
N ILE A 94 8.99 -0.72 13.19
CA ILE A 94 8.11 0.32 13.73
C ILE A 94 8.94 1.45 14.36
N ASP A 95 9.93 1.10 15.19
CA ASP A 95 10.83 2.10 15.77
C ASP A 95 11.63 2.84 14.70
N LYS A 96 12.10 2.13 13.67
CA LYS A 96 12.87 2.69 12.55
C LYS A 96 12.08 3.61 11.61
N LEU A 97 10.75 3.62 11.65
CA LEU A 97 9.97 4.64 10.90
C LEU A 97 10.27 6.07 11.37
N LYS A 98 10.74 6.24 12.62
CA LYS A 98 11.10 7.54 13.21
C LYS A 98 12.52 7.97 12.90
N ASP A 99 13.29 7.15 12.16
CA ASP A 99 14.63 7.48 11.72
C ASP A 99 14.59 8.51 10.57
N HIS A 100 15.75 8.90 10.07
CA HIS A 100 15.89 9.82 8.95
C HIS A 100 15.22 9.28 7.68
N TYR A 101 14.61 10.16 6.89
CA TYR A 101 13.83 9.81 5.68
C TYR A 101 14.55 8.91 4.67
N THR A 102 15.89 8.90 4.67
CA THR A 102 16.72 8.03 3.80
C THR A 102 16.69 6.55 4.23
N VAL A 103 16.29 6.25 5.46
CA VAL A 103 16.19 4.88 6.01
C VAL A 103 14.81 4.28 5.74
N LEU A 104 13.77 5.12 5.63
CA LEU A 104 12.38 4.71 5.40
C LEU A 104 12.19 3.74 4.23
N PRO A 105 12.82 3.90 3.05
CA PRO A 105 12.65 2.95 1.95
C PRO A 105 13.02 1.51 2.35
N SER A 106 14.12 1.35 3.11
CA SER A 106 14.58 0.06 3.63
C SER A 106 13.58 -0.53 4.64
N VAL A 107 12.99 0.32 5.48
CA VAL A 107 11.97 -0.08 6.47
C VAL A 107 10.68 -0.54 5.78
N LEU A 108 10.19 0.22 4.80
CA LEU A 108 9.00 -0.11 4.03
C LEU A 108 9.17 -1.41 3.24
N GLN A 109 10.38 -1.68 2.70
CA GLN A 109 10.68 -2.98 2.09
C GLN A 109 10.50 -4.14 3.08
N GLY A 110 10.98 -3.97 4.32
CA GLY A 110 10.79 -4.95 5.39
C GLY A 110 9.31 -5.18 5.71
N PHE A 111 8.51 -4.12 5.81
CA PHE A 111 7.07 -4.24 6.03
C PHE A 111 6.31 -4.86 4.86
N VAL A 112 6.73 -4.66 3.60
CA VAL A 112 6.14 -5.38 2.46
C VAL A 112 6.34 -6.89 2.63
N ALA A 113 7.54 -7.32 3.06
CA ALA A 113 7.78 -8.73 3.35
C ALA A 113 6.94 -9.24 4.54
N LEU A 114 6.92 -8.50 5.67
CA LEU A 114 6.14 -8.87 6.85
C LEU A 114 4.62 -8.94 6.58
N SER A 115 4.08 -8.01 5.80
CA SER A 115 2.65 -8.00 5.46
C SER A 115 2.25 -9.15 4.54
N SER A 116 3.19 -9.74 3.82
CA SER A 116 2.94 -10.85 2.89
C SER A 116 2.96 -12.23 3.57
N THR A 117 3.30 -12.33 4.86
CA THR A 117 3.38 -13.63 5.57
C THR A 117 2.10 -13.94 6.36
N PRO A 118 1.56 -15.17 6.26
CA PRO A 118 0.43 -15.57 7.10
C PRO A 118 0.83 -15.73 8.57
N ASN A 119 2.12 -15.91 8.85
CA ASN A 119 2.66 -16.22 10.18
C ASN A 119 2.86 -15.00 11.08
N LEU A 120 2.49 -13.79 10.61
CA LEU A 120 2.60 -12.59 11.43
C LEU A 120 1.67 -12.70 12.66
N PRO A 121 2.20 -12.56 13.88
CA PRO A 121 1.39 -12.53 15.10
C PRO A 121 0.25 -11.52 15.03
N VAL A 122 -0.93 -11.94 15.48
CA VAL A 122 -2.14 -11.10 15.55
C VAL A 122 -1.86 -9.86 16.39
N GLY A 123 -2.36 -8.71 15.92
CA GLY A 123 -2.21 -7.40 16.55
C GLY A 123 -0.97 -6.63 16.09
N LEU A 124 -0.03 -7.25 15.37
CA LEU A 124 1.10 -6.52 14.79
C LEU A 124 0.70 -5.73 13.55
N GLU A 125 -0.19 -6.26 12.70
CA GLU A 125 -0.71 -5.53 11.54
C GLU A 125 -1.33 -4.19 11.94
N VAL A 126 -2.06 -4.16 13.06
CA VAL A 126 -2.67 -2.96 13.63
C VAL A 126 -1.59 -1.96 14.07
N GLN A 127 -0.54 -2.43 14.75
CA GLN A 127 0.58 -1.58 15.19
C GLN A 127 1.37 -1.02 14.01
N VAL A 128 1.64 -1.85 12.99
CA VAL A 128 2.34 -1.44 11.78
C VAL A 128 1.55 -0.36 11.03
N LEU A 129 0.25 -0.58 10.79
CA LEU A 129 -0.58 0.41 10.10
C LEU A 129 -0.70 1.72 10.87
N LYS A 130 -0.90 1.68 12.20
CA LYS A 130 -0.90 2.88 13.04
C LYS A 130 0.41 3.65 12.93
N ALA A 131 1.55 2.95 13.01
CA ALA A 131 2.86 3.58 12.91
C ALA A 131 3.09 4.19 11.52
N ILE A 132 2.69 3.51 10.44
CA ILE A 132 2.77 4.06 9.09
C ILE A 132 1.92 5.33 8.95
N PHE A 133 0.65 5.29 9.37
CA PHE A 133 -0.24 6.46 9.26
C PHE A 133 0.20 7.64 10.13
N GLN A 134 0.91 7.39 11.23
CA GLN A 134 1.37 8.42 12.14
C GLN A 134 2.73 9.00 11.74
N ASP A 135 3.69 8.15 11.39
CA ASP A 135 5.11 8.53 11.28
C ASP A 135 5.57 8.71 9.82
N VAL A 136 4.78 8.28 8.82
CA VAL A 136 5.15 8.35 7.41
C VAL A 136 4.31 9.36 6.64
N HIS A 137 4.96 10.44 6.17
CA HIS A 137 4.34 11.35 5.20
C HIS A 137 4.46 10.80 3.78
N VAL A 138 3.48 10.00 3.35
CA VAL A 138 3.48 9.22 2.08
C VAL A 138 3.75 10.12 0.86
N GLN A 139 3.21 11.33 0.83
CA GLN A 139 3.37 12.27 -0.27
C GLN A 139 4.82 12.73 -0.47
N SER A 140 5.66 12.67 0.55
CA SER A 140 7.08 13.02 0.42
C SER A 140 7.94 11.88 -0.16
N LEU A 141 7.41 10.65 -0.19
CA LEU A 141 8.10 9.49 -0.71
C LEU A 141 8.12 9.49 -2.25
N VAL A 142 9.11 8.81 -2.82
CA VAL A 142 9.12 8.48 -4.25
C VAL A 142 8.03 7.44 -4.58
N TYR A 143 7.57 7.39 -5.83
CA TYR A 143 6.44 6.53 -6.23
C TYR A 143 6.62 5.05 -5.91
N SER A 144 7.85 4.51 -5.98
CA SER A 144 8.12 3.11 -5.61
C SER A 144 7.86 2.84 -4.13
N ASP A 145 8.15 3.81 -3.26
CA ASP A 145 8.04 3.65 -1.83
C ASP A 145 6.62 3.91 -1.36
N ARG A 146 5.91 4.83 -2.02
CA ARG A 146 4.43 4.94 -1.90
C ARG A 146 3.75 3.62 -2.25
N ARG A 147 4.21 2.94 -3.30
CA ARG A 147 3.70 1.62 -3.68
C ARG A 147 3.88 0.59 -2.57
N SER A 148 5.03 0.62 -1.88
CA SER A 148 5.27 -0.24 -0.72
C SER A 148 4.21 -0.01 0.37
N VAL A 149 3.86 1.25 0.68
CA VAL A 149 2.79 1.58 1.62
C VAL A 149 1.44 0.98 1.19
N TYR A 150 1.03 1.18 -0.06
CA TYR A 150 -0.25 0.62 -0.55
C TYR A 150 -0.25 -0.91 -0.56
N ASN A 151 0.86 -1.54 -0.92
CA ASN A 151 0.98 -3.00 -0.87
C ASN A 151 0.86 -3.53 0.56
N ILE A 152 1.46 -2.86 1.55
CA ILE A 152 1.33 -3.24 2.97
C ILE A 152 -0.15 -3.20 3.38
N ILE A 153 -0.85 -2.11 3.06
CA ILE A 153 -2.28 -1.96 3.36
C ILE A 153 -3.09 -3.06 2.67
N ALA A 154 -2.89 -3.28 1.36
CA ALA A 154 -3.62 -4.28 0.59
C ALA A 154 -3.39 -5.70 1.10
N ASN A 155 -2.15 -6.07 1.43
CA ASN A 155 -1.80 -7.38 1.97
C ASN A 155 -2.50 -7.65 3.31
N PHE A 156 -2.55 -6.66 4.19
CA PHE A 156 -3.26 -6.80 5.47
C PHE A 156 -4.77 -6.83 5.30
N MET A 157 -5.34 -6.09 4.34
CA MET A 157 -6.76 -6.19 4.03
C MET A 157 -7.15 -7.58 3.53
N GLU A 158 -6.26 -8.26 2.80
CA GLU A 158 -6.50 -9.62 2.29
C GLU A 158 -6.41 -10.68 3.39
N THR A 159 -5.50 -10.51 4.37
CA THR A 159 -5.14 -11.59 5.30
C THR A 159 -5.55 -11.34 6.75
N LYS A 160 -5.87 -10.10 7.14
CA LYS A 160 -6.12 -9.65 8.51
C LYS A 160 -7.31 -8.67 8.59
N GLU A 161 -8.30 -8.88 7.74
CA GLU A 161 -9.47 -8.02 7.61
C GLU A 161 -10.22 -7.75 8.94
N PRO A 162 -10.45 -8.75 9.82
CA PRO A 162 -11.13 -8.50 11.10
C PRO A 162 -10.37 -7.52 12.00
N GLU A 163 -9.05 -7.64 12.07
CA GLU A 163 -8.20 -6.77 12.88
C GLU A 163 -8.16 -5.35 12.33
N LEU A 164 -8.10 -5.18 11.00
CA LEU A 164 -8.16 -3.87 10.37
C LEU A 164 -9.53 -3.21 10.56
N LYS A 165 -10.64 -3.96 10.51
CA LYS A 165 -11.97 -3.44 10.87
C LYS A 165 -12.04 -3.00 12.34
N GLY A 166 -11.27 -3.64 13.21
CA GLY A 166 -11.12 -3.27 14.62
C GLY A 166 -10.48 -1.89 14.85
N LEU A 167 -9.81 -1.30 13.86
CA LEU A 167 -9.34 0.09 13.90
C LEU A 167 -10.47 1.12 13.79
N GLY A 168 -11.68 0.70 13.39
CA GLY A 168 -12.80 1.59 13.20
C GLY A 168 -12.51 2.66 12.15
N THR A 169 -12.93 3.90 12.43
CA THR A 169 -12.80 5.04 11.49
C THR A 169 -11.35 5.49 11.29
N ASP A 170 -10.44 5.16 12.22
CA ASP A 170 -9.02 5.53 12.12
C ASP A 170 -8.36 4.88 10.89
N PHE A 171 -8.80 3.69 10.48
CA PHE A 171 -8.29 3.04 9.28
C PHE A 171 -8.67 3.81 8.02
N THR A 172 -9.94 4.18 7.88
CA THR A 172 -10.42 4.97 6.75
C THR A 172 -9.74 6.33 6.70
N TYR A 173 -9.65 7.02 7.84
CA TYR A 173 -8.93 8.29 7.93
C TYR A 173 -7.45 8.17 7.53
N GLY A 174 -6.74 7.19 8.08
CA GLY A 174 -5.34 6.94 7.76
C GLY A 174 -5.12 6.62 6.27
N PHE A 175 -6.03 5.85 5.66
CA PHE A 175 -5.99 5.58 4.22
C PHE A 175 -6.22 6.85 3.38
N VAL A 176 -7.23 7.67 3.72
CA VAL A 176 -7.50 8.94 3.03
C VAL A 176 -6.27 9.84 3.06
N GLN A 177 -5.64 9.99 4.23
CA GLN A 177 -4.42 10.78 4.37
C GLN A 177 -3.24 10.18 3.58
N ALA A 178 -3.11 8.86 3.54
CA ALA A 178 -2.01 8.20 2.82
C ALA A 178 -2.14 8.32 1.29
N THR A 179 -3.36 8.36 0.75
CA THR A 179 -3.60 8.38 -0.70
C THR A 179 -3.75 9.77 -1.31
N ASP A 180 -3.86 10.82 -0.49
CA ASP A 180 -4.00 12.19 -0.97
C ASP A 180 -2.85 12.58 -1.93
N GLY A 181 -3.22 13.08 -3.11
CA GLY A 181 -2.27 13.56 -4.12
C GLY A 181 -1.44 12.49 -4.85
N GLU A 182 -1.84 11.22 -4.87
CA GLU A 182 -1.18 10.20 -5.68
C GLU A 182 -1.34 10.48 -7.19
N LYS A 183 -0.28 10.25 -7.97
CA LYS A 183 -0.22 10.53 -9.41
C LYS A 183 0.31 9.36 -10.23
N ASP A 184 0.99 8.39 -9.60
CA ASP A 184 1.49 7.23 -10.32
C ASP A 184 0.33 6.27 -10.63
N PRO A 185 0.07 5.94 -11.90
CA PRO A 185 -1.09 5.13 -12.28
C PRO A 185 -1.02 3.70 -11.72
N ARG A 186 0.18 3.16 -11.46
CA ARG A 186 0.34 1.84 -10.84
C ARG A 186 -0.09 1.87 -9.38
N ASN A 187 0.16 2.99 -8.71
CA ASN A 187 -0.25 3.20 -7.33
C ASN A 187 -1.75 3.49 -7.23
N LEU A 188 -2.30 4.27 -8.16
CA LEU A 188 -3.73 4.56 -8.23
C LEU A 188 -4.58 3.29 -8.34
N LEU A 189 -4.19 2.31 -9.16
CA LEU A 189 -4.92 1.03 -9.22
C LEU A 189 -4.97 0.30 -7.87
N ILE A 190 -3.88 0.32 -7.10
CA ILE A 190 -3.85 -0.29 -5.77
C ILE A 190 -4.72 0.52 -4.80
N SER A 191 -4.61 1.85 -4.85
CA SER A 191 -5.43 2.76 -4.03
C SER A 191 -6.92 2.58 -4.31
N PHE A 192 -7.35 2.54 -5.57
CA PHE A 192 -8.75 2.28 -5.93
C PHE A 192 -9.22 0.92 -5.43
N ARG A 193 -8.38 -0.13 -5.53
CA ARG A 193 -8.71 -1.45 -4.96
C ARG A 193 -8.89 -1.40 -3.44
N ILE A 194 -8.04 -0.65 -2.73
CA ILE A 194 -8.16 -0.46 -1.28
C ILE A 194 -9.43 0.31 -0.95
N ALA A 195 -9.69 1.45 -1.62
CA ALA A 195 -10.88 2.27 -1.43
C ALA A 195 -12.16 1.46 -1.68
N HIS A 196 -12.21 0.68 -2.76
CA HIS A 196 -13.30 -0.25 -3.05
C HIS A 196 -13.44 -1.31 -1.95
N GLY A 197 -12.34 -1.90 -1.47
CA GLY A 197 -12.37 -2.87 -0.37
C GLY A 197 -12.91 -2.29 0.95
N ILE A 198 -12.57 -1.04 1.27
CA ILE A 198 -13.07 -0.32 2.46
C ILE A 198 -14.60 -0.28 2.44
N VAL A 199 -15.19 0.14 1.33
CA VAL A 199 -16.64 0.28 1.20
C VAL A 199 -17.35 -1.07 0.99
N ALA A 200 -16.87 -1.91 0.06
CA ALA A 200 -17.51 -3.16 -0.31
C ALA A 200 -17.49 -4.20 0.83
N HIS A 201 -16.45 -4.20 1.65
CA HIS A 201 -16.36 -5.12 2.79
C HIS A 201 -16.94 -4.52 4.09
N GLY A 202 -17.45 -3.28 4.08
CA GLY A 202 -18.13 -2.70 5.24
C GLY A 202 -17.18 -2.25 6.36
N TYR A 203 -16.04 -1.65 6.02
CA TYR A 203 -15.24 -0.91 6.98
C TYR A 203 -15.99 0.34 7.48
N GLN A 204 -15.64 0.81 8.68
CA GLN A 204 -16.30 1.96 9.29
C GLN A 204 -15.81 3.27 8.65
N LEU A 205 -16.68 3.91 7.87
CA LEU A 205 -16.38 5.22 7.26
C LEU A 205 -16.49 6.38 8.25
N GLY A 206 -17.46 6.33 9.17
CA GLY A 206 -17.71 7.42 10.13
C GLY A 206 -18.09 8.72 9.43
N SER A 207 -17.49 9.82 9.86
CA SER A 207 -17.62 11.13 9.20
C SER A 207 -16.84 11.23 7.90
N PHE A 208 -15.95 10.28 7.59
CA PHE A 208 -15.00 10.36 6.46
C PHE A 208 -15.58 9.89 5.12
N VAL A 209 -16.91 9.90 4.96
CA VAL A 209 -17.56 9.45 3.71
C VAL A 209 -17.23 10.43 2.58
N GLU A 210 -17.36 11.73 2.84
CA GLU A 210 -17.07 12.78 1.88
C GLU A 210 -15.59 12.78 1.53
N GLU A 211 -14.70 12.71 2.51
CA GLU A 211 -13.25 12.75 2.27
C GLU A 211 -12.75 11.52 1.50
N LEU A 212 -13.33 10.33 1.75
CA LEU A 212 -13.03 9.14 0.95
C LEU A 212 -13.55 9.28 -0.48
N PHE A 213 -14.72 9.90 -0.66
CA PHE A 213 -15.23 10.21 -1.98
C PHE A 213 -14.31 11.22 -2.69
N GLU A 214 -13.99 12.36 -2.08
CA GLU A 214 -13.18 13.43 -2.67
C GLU A 214 -11.79 12.94 -3.11
N VAL A 215 -11.10 12.17 -2.25
CA VAL A 215 -9.75 11.69 -2.55
C VAL A 215 -9.73 10.69 -3.72
N THR A 216 -10.87 10.10 -4.06
CA THR A 216 -10.99 9.18 -5.20
C THR A 216 -11.62 9.84 -6.42
N SER A 217 -12.68 10.63 -6.25
CA SER A 217 -13.41 11.28 -7.33
C SER A 217 -12.63 12.40 -8.00
N CYS A 218 -11.58 12.95 -7.36
CA CYS A 218 -10.73 13.98 -7.95
C CYS A 218 -10.02 13.54 -9.25
N TYR A 219 -9.97 12.23 -9.51
CA TYR A 219 -9.43 11.66 -10.75
C TYR A 219 -10.48 11.52 -11.87
N PHE A 220 -11.72 12.01 -11.70
CA PHE A 220 -12.80 11.89 -12.70
C PHE A 220 -12.95 13.15 -13.59
N PRO A 221 -12.96 13.02 -14.94
CA PRO A 221 -12.66 11.81 -15.70
C PRO A 221 -11.15 11.52 -15.69
N ILE A 222 -10.78 10.26 -15.92
CA ILE A 222 -9.37 9.87 -16.00
C ILE A 222 -8.75 10.45 -17.28
N ASP A 223 -7.82 11.38 -17.09
CA ASP A 223 -6.96 11.89 -18.17
C ASP A 223 -5.58 11.21 -18.08
N PHE A 224 -5.45 10.05 -18.72
CA PHE A 224 -4.20 9.28 -18.74
C PHE A 224 -3.91 8.79 -20.15
N THR A 225 -2.71 9.13 -20.64
CA THR A 225 -2.15 8.55 -21.86
C THR A 225 -0.96 7.68 -21.49
N PRO A 226 -1.02 6.35 -21.69
CA PRO A 226 0.10 5.48 -21.37
C PRO A 226 1.32 5.79 -22.25
N PRO A 227 2.55 5.65 -21.73
CA PRO A 227 3.76 5.74 -22.53
C PRO A 227 3.74 4.74 -23.69
N THR A 228 4.30 5.11 -24.86
CA THR A 228 4.37 4.26 -26.05
C THR A 228 5.09 2.93 -25.80
N THR A 229 6.03 2.91 -24.85
CA THR A 229 6.70 1.73 -24.34
C THR A 229 6.47 1.64 -22.84
N ASP A 230 5.27 1.23 -22.42
CA ASP A 230 4.99 0.98 -21.01
C ASP A 230 5.40 -0.45 -20.63
N PRO A 231 6.48 -0.65 -19.84
CA PRO A 231 6.87 -1.99 -19.38
C PRO A 231 5.89 -2.59 -18.37
N HIS A 232 4.96 -1.81 -17.81
CA HIS A 232 4.00 -2.25 -16.80
C HIS A 232 2.61 -2.57 -17.35
N GLY A 233 2.30 -2.13 -18.57
CA GLY A 233 1.04 -2.42 -19.26
C GLY A 233 -0.20 -1.79 -18.60
N ILE A 234 -0.05 -0.61 -17.97
CA ILE A 234 -1.17 0.11 -17.36
C ILE A 234 -1.93 0.87 -18.44
N THR A 235 -3.26 0.71 -18.48
CA THR A 235 -4.13 1.37 -19.45
C THR A 235 -5.04 2.41 -18.79
N ALA A 236 -5.50 3.39 -19.57
CA ALA A 236 -6.52 4.34 -19.11
C ALA A 236 -7.80 3.62 -18.69
N GLU A 237 -8.19 2.59 -19.44
CA GLU A 237 -9.35 1.74 -19.15
C GLU A 237 -9.27 1.08 -17.76
N GLN A 238 -8.10 0.57 -17.36
CA GLN A 238 -7.94 -0.01 -16.03
C GLN A 238 -8.18 1.01 -14.91
N LEU A 239 -7.72 2.25 -15.11
CA LEU A 239 -7.93 3.33 -14.15
C LEU A 239 -9.40 3.76 -14.11
N VAL A 240 -10.04 3.91 -15.28
CA VAL A 240 -11.47 4.24 -15.40
C VAL A 240 -12.33 3.19 -14.69
N LEU A 241 -12.11 1.90 -14.98
CA LEU A 241 -12.84 0.80 -14.36
C LEU A 241 -12.55 0.70 -12.86
N GLY A 242 -11.30 0.90 -12.45
CA GLY A 242 -10.93 0.92 -11.03
C GLY A 242 -11.64 2.03 -10.26
N LEU A 243 -11.64 3.25 -10.80
CA LEU A 243 -12.34 4.39 -10.21
C LEU A 243 -13.86 4.17 -10.19
N ARG A 244 -14.44 3.71 -11.30
CA ARG A 244 -15.88 3.41 -11.42
C ARG A 244 -16.32 2.42 -10.35
N ALA A 245 -15.57 1.34 -10.15
CA ALA A 245 -15.86 0.35 -9.12
C ALA A 245 -15.94 1.00 -7.74
N VAL A 246 -15.04 1.95 -7.40
CA VAL A 246 -15.11 2.69 -6.14
C VAL A 246 -16.37 3.54 -6.07
N LEU A 247 -16.61 4.41 -7.06
CA LEU A 247 -17.70 5.39 -7.01
C LEU A 247 -19.10 4.75 -6.97
N SER A 248 -19.27 3.58 -7.60
CA SER A 248 -20.55 2.87 -7.65
C SER A 248 -20.77 1.85 -6.52
N SER A 249 -19.78 1.60 -5.67
CA SER A 249 -19.82 0.49 -4.69
C SER A 249 -20.69 0.71 -3.46
N THR A 250 -21.18 1.92 -3.21
CA THR A 250 -21.99 2.22 -2.02
C THR A 250 -22.98 3.36 -2.26
N PRO A 251 -24.25 3.24 -1.81
CA PRO A 251 -25.23 4.34 -1.90
C PRO A 251 -24.83 5.56 -1.06
N LYS A 252 -23.91 5.41 -0.09
CA LYS A 252 -23.38 6.53 0.70
C LYS A 252 -22.66 7.59 -0.14
N PHE A 253 -22.20 7.23 -1.33
CA PHE A 253 -21.59 8.20 -2.24
C PHE A 253 -22.60 8.93 -3.11
N ALA A 254 -23.89 8.56 -3.10
CA ALA A 254 -24.85 9.10 -4.05
C ALA A 254 -25.04 10.62 -3.96
N GLU A 255 -25.00 11.18 -2.75
CA GLU A 255 -25.13 12.63 -2.54
C GLU A 255 -24.01 13.45 -3.18
N PHE A 256 -22.84 12.83 -3.42
CA PHE A 256 -21.66 13.45 -4.03
C PHE A 256 -21.46 13.01 -5.49
N CYS A 257 -21.66 11.72 -5.76
CA CYS A 257 -21.47 11.09 -7.06
C CYS A 257 -22.48 11.60 -8.08
N LEU A 258 -23.77 11.67 -7.75
CA LEU A 258 -24.79 12.09 -8.72
C LEU A 258 -24.58 13.54 -9.20
N PRO A 259 -24.27 14.52 -8.31
CA PRO A 259 -23.87 15.86 -8.76
C PRO A 259 -22.63 15.87 -9.67
N LEU A 260 -21.58 15.10 -9.33
CA LEU A 260 -20.38 14.99 -10.17
C LEU A 260 -20.73 14.48 -11.57
N LEU A 261 -21.54 13.41 -11.66
CA LEU A 261 -21.93 12.85 -12.96
C LEU A 261 -22.76 13.85 -13.77
N LEU A 262 -23.70 14.56 -13.14
CA LEU A 262 -24.48 15.62 -13.80
C LEU A 262 -23.58 16.74 -14.34
N GLU A 263 -22.60 17.20 -13.56
CA GLU A 263 -21.61 18.19 -14.02
C GLU A 263 -20.87 17.71 -15.27
N LYS A 264 -20.45 16.44 -15.30
CA LYS A 264 -19.74 15.89 -16.48
C LYS A 264 -20.65 15.72 -17.68
N LEU A 265 -21.93 15.37 -17.50
CA LEU A 265 -22.92 15.32 -18.57
C LEU A 265 -23.21 16.70 -19.19
N ASP A 266 -23.04 17.78 -18.41
CA ASP A 266 -23.22 19.15 -18.88
C ASP A 266 -21.95 19.73 -19.55
N SER A 267 -20.81 19.03 -19.51
CA SER A 267 -19.55 19.47 -20.14
C SER A 267 -19.56 19.27 -21.67
N ASP A 268 -18.63 19.86 -22.41
CA ASP A 268 -18.48 19.64 -23.86
C ASP A 268 -17.56 18.45 -24.23
N ILE A 269 -17.09 17.69 -23.24
CA ILE A 269 -16.11 16.61 -23.43
C ILE A 269 -16.83 15.27 -23.59
N ASN A 270 -16.94 14.77 -24.82
CA ASN A 270 -17.67 13.53 -25.13
C ASN A 270 -17.18 12.30 -24.35
N SER A 271 -15.87 12.13 -24.19
CA SER A 271 -15.33 11.01 -23.40
C SER A 271 -15.79 11.07 -21.93
N ALA A 272 -15.78 12.26 -21.33
CA ALA A 272 -16.25 12.48 -19.97
C ALA A 272 -17.75 12.19 -19.82
N LYS A 273 -18.57 12.52 -20.84
CA LYS A 273 -20.00 12.19 -20.84
C LYS A 273 -20.23 10.68 -20.91
N VAL A 274 -19.49 9.98 -21.75
CA VAL A 274 -19.57 8.50 -21.85
C VAL A 274 -19.18 7.87 -20.52
N ASP A 275 -18.05 8.27 -19.93
CA ASP A 275 -17.62 7.78 -18.62
C ASP A 275 -18.66 8.08 -17.53
N ALA A 276 -19.31 9.24 -17.58
CA ALA A 276 -20.35 9.61 -16.63
C ALA A 276 -21.60 8.73 -16.76
N LEU A 277 -22.05 8.44 -17.98
CA LEU A 277 -23.19 7.53 -18.23
C LEU A 277 -22.86 6.09 -17.84
N GLU A 278 -21.68 5.58 -18.18
CA GLU A 278 -21.27 4.23 -17.79
C GLU A 278 -21.13 4.07 -16.27
N THR A 279 -20.63 5.12 -15.60
CA THR A 279 -20.57 5.16 -14.14
C THR A 279 -21.97 5.23 -13.54
N LEU A 280 -22.88 6.03 -14.09
CA LEU A 280 -24.28 6.08 -13.68
C LEU A 280 -24.97 4.72 -13.80
N ILE A 281 -24.72 3.97 -14.88
CA ILE A 281 -25.22 2.60 -15.05
C ILE A 281 -24.75 1.72 -13.89
N SER A 282 -23.46 1.77 -13.56
CA SER A 282 -22.89 0.98 -12.45
C SER A 282 -23.47 1.42 -11.10
N CYS A 283 -23.68 2.72 -10.88
CA CYS A 283 -24.35 3.22 -9.68
C CYS A 283 -25.78 2.71 -9.57
N CYS A 284 -26.54 2.60 -10.67
CA CYS A 284 -27.90 2.06 -10.66
C CYS A 284 -27.99 0.58 -10.26
N GLU A 285 -26.88 -0.18 -10.28
CA GLU A 285 -26.86 -1.56 -9.78
C GLU A 285 -26.82 -1.64 -8.25
N VAL A 286 -26.43 -0.54 -7.57
CA VAL A 286 -26.19 -0.49 -6.12
C VAL A 286 -27.09 0.53 -5.42
N TYR A 287 -27.36 1.68 -6.06
CA TYR A 287 -28.15 2.77 -5.51
C TYR A 287 -29.63 2.45 -5.67
N THR A 288 -30.44 2.86 -4.69
CA THR A 288 -31.88 2.59 -4.70
C THR A 288 -32.67 3.82 -5.14
N SER A 289 -33.99 3.67 -5.23
CA SER A 289 -34.88 4.79 -5.51
C SER A 289 -34.75 5.93 -4.48
N VAL A 290 -34.29 5.64 -3.27
CA VAL A 290 -34.11 6.64 -2.21
C VAL A 290 -33.02 7.64 -2.60
N GLU A 291 -31.86 7.14 -2.99
CA GLU A 291 -30.71 7.98 -3.35
C GLU A 291 -30.88 8.66 -4.71
N LEU A 292 -31.52 7.98 -5.67
CA LEU A 292 -31.67 8.49 -7.04
C LEU A 292 -32.78 9.55 -7.17
N ALA A 293 -33.83 9.48 -6.36
CA ALA A 293 -35.03 10.32 -6.51
C ALA A 293 -34.74 11.84 -6.56
N PRO A 294 -33.85 12.42 -5.71
CA PRO A 294 -33.54 13.84 -5.75
C PRO A 294 -32.94 14.31 -7.08
N SER A 295 -32.11 13.47 -7.71
CA SER A 295 -31.39 13.81 -8.95
C SER A 295 -32.11 13.37 -10.21
N LEU A 296 -33.16 12.55 -10.09
CA LEU A 296 -33.86 11.94 -11.23
C LEU A 296 -34.37 12.95 -12.28
N PRO A 297 -34.98 14.09 -11.93
CA PRO A 297 -35.41 15.08 -12.92
C PRO A 297 -34.24 15.66 -13.73
N SER A 298 -33.12 15.97 -13.06
CA SER A 298 -31.92 16.50 -13.70
C SER A 298 -31.25 15.44 -14.58
N LEU A 299 -31.13 14.21 -14.08
CA LEU A 299 -30.59 13.08 -14.84
C LEU A 299 -31.38 12.84 -16.12
N TRP A 300 -32.72 12.82 -16.02
CA TRP A 300 -33.58 12.69 -17.20
C TRP A 300 -33.39 13.83 -18.20
N ALA A 301 -33.31 15.08 -17.72
CA ALA A 301 -33.10 16.23 -18.59
C ALA A 301 -31.76 16.15 -19.35
N SER A 302 -30.67 15.82 -18.65
CA SER A 302 -29.34 15.67 -19.24
C SER A 302 -29.27 14.49 -20.22
N ILE A 303 -29.79 13.31 -19.84
CA ILE A 303 -29.83 12.14 -20.73
C ILE A 303 -30.65 12.43 -21.99
N ARG A 304 -31.83 13.05 -21.84
CA ARG A 304 -32.67 13.40 -22.98
C ARG A 304 -31.97 14.39 -23.92
N ARG A 305 -31.20 15.34 -23.38
CA ARG A 305 -30.40 16.26 -24.20
C ARG A 305 -29.40 15.47 -25.05
N GLU A 306 -28.60 14.59 -24.44
CA GLU A 306 -27.56 13.84 -25.16
C GLU A 306 -28.10 12.84 -26.19
N VAL A 307 -29.31 12.31 -26.00
CA VAL A 307 -29.91 11.33 -26.93
C VAL A 307 -30.61 12.02 -28.11
N PHE A 308 -31.21 13.20 -27.90
CA PHE A 308 -32.12 13.81 -28.87
C PHE A 308 -31.65 15.16 -29.44
N GLN A 309 -30.56 15.74 -28.93
CA GLN A 309 -30.01 17.03 -29.38
C GLN A 309 -28.54 16.87 -29.76
#